data_AF-A0A5M3WC35-F1
#
_entry.id   AF-A0A5M3WC35-F1
#
_cell.length_a   1.000
_cell.length_b   1.000
_cell.length_c   1.000
_cell.angle_alpha   90.00
_cell.angle_beta   90.00
_cell.angle_gamma   90.00
#
_symmetry.space_group_name_H-M   'P 1'
#
loop_
_entity.id
_entity.type
_entity.pdbx_description
1 polymer ?
#
loop_
_entity_poly.entity_id
_entity_poly.type
_entity_poly.pdbx_seq_one_letter_code
_entity_poly.pdbx_strand_id
1 'polypeptide(L)'
;MNDGSRAILIGTARYEDGHFPQLPAAANSLAQFRRVLTDRELCGWPDSLVTVHQDPTDVRRLLQDIRRQARNTDRVLLLYFVGHGTLLPDGRLCLALTDTESGDADYTGLEYQRIREALVDSPARTKIVILDCCFSGRAIEALSGSAGDITDIHGSYVLTASDNAAHVVPLERQADTTTSFTGALVELIRAGIPGESEELTLGVLFPHLRNRLARAGRPEPSQHGSDTVHGFRFTRNAAHGAASARPQLTPRAPYSGEMVLPFYLVCEESFALAGPAIEQINNSLSELHFAIGGNPVVADRTRFCLMSFSDTAQVLLPLSDLSTVTSVPGLLASGGTNYSAIMNLLRMTINHDVLALKSDGHHVLRPTVFFLTGGTPYDADEWPAAYRRLVDPRWRAHPNILAFGFGQADPVTVSQVATVRAFICDGTFGPAQVLNEYAHSLITSVVNSGSSGAPGGATIIVPDLQPGFTILPADDIF
;
A
#
# COMPACT_ATOMS: atom_id res chain seq x y z
N MET A 1 11.41 17.51 -20.16
CA MET A 1 10.04 18.01 -19.90
C MET A 1 9.75 19.13 -20.89
N ASN A 2 8.57 19.11 -21.51
CA ASN A 2 8.19 20.03 -22.60
C ASN A 2 7.34 21.21 -22.09
N ASP A 3 7.23 22.23 -22.95
CA ASP A 3 6.26 23.33 -22.85
C ASP A 3 4.85 22.75 -22.58
N GLY A 4 4.19 23.17 -21.50
CA GLY A 4 2.85 22.67 -21.09
C GLY A 4 2.75 22.11 -19.66
N SER A 5 3.87 21.97 -18.94
CA SER A 5 3.89 21.60 -17.50
C SER A 5 4.19 22.83 -16.63
N ARG A 6 3.62 22.88 -15.41
CA ARG A 6 3.90 23.90 -14.38
C ARG A 6 3.92 23.28 -12.98
N ALA A 7 4.86 23.74 -12.15
CA ALA A 7 4.93 23.43 -10.73
C ALA A 7 4.75 24.71 -9.93
N ILE A 8 3.86 24.69 -8.94
CA ILE A 8 3.57 25.80 -8.03
C ILE A 8 3.94 25.32 -6.63
N LEU A 9 4.98 25.90 -6.06
CA LEU A 9 5.49 25.55 -4.74
C LEU A 9 5.17 26.70 -3.78
N ILE A 10 4.42 26.41 -2.71
CA ILE A 10 3.97 27.38 -1.73
C ILE A 10 4.54 26.97 -0.38
N GLY A 11 5.24 27.87 0.30
CA GLY A 11 5.77 27.58 1.62
C GLY A 11 5.66 28.80 2.53
N THR A 12 5.02 28.63 3.69
CA THR A 12 4.85 29.68 4.68
C THR A 12 5.65 29.30 5.93
N ALA A 13 6.71 30.04 6.20
CA ALA A 13 7.58 29.88 7.37
C ALA A 13 7.34 30.98 8.41
N ARG A 14 6.87 32.15 7.97
CA ARG A 14 6.59 33.30 8.81
C ARG A 14 5.09 33.55 8.94
N TYR A 15 4.66 33.89 10.15
CA TYR A 15 3.26 34.14 10.48
C TYR A 15 3.12 35.40 11.34
N GLU A 16 2.10 36.21 11.07
CA GLU A 16 1.80 37.42 11.85
C GLU A 16 0.91 37.12 13.06
N ASP A 17 -0.03 36.17 12.93
CA ASP A 17 -0.89 35.72 14.02
C ASP A 17 -0.18 34.72 14.94
N GLY A 18 -0.21 34.97 16.25
CA GLY A 18 0.44 34.15 17.27
C GLY A 18 -0.13 32.73 17.43
N HIS A 19 -1.34 32.45 16.91
CA HIS A 19 -1.90 31.09 16.87
C HIS A 19 -1.19 30.18 15.87
N PHE A 20 -0.44 30.75 14.93
CA PHE A 20 0.41 30.03 14.00
C PHE A 20 1.88 30.24 14.41
N PRO A 21 2.51 29.29 15.13
CA PRO A 21 3.91 29.40 15.48
C PRO A 21 4.78 29.53 14.22
N GLN A 22 5.88 30.28 14.32
CA GLN A 22 6.86 30.34 13.23
C GLN A 22 7.31 28.93 12.83
N LEU A 23 7.49 28.68 11.54
CA LEU A 23 7.87 27.38 11.00
C LEU A 23 9.06 27.50 10.04
N PRO A 24 10.28 27.88 10.51
CA PRO A 24 11.48 27.97 9.66
C PRO A 24 11.73 26.73 8.79
N ALA A 25 11.35 25.54 9.28
CA ALA A 25 11.47 24.29 8.54
C ALA A 25 10.69 24.27 7.21
N ALA A 26 9.63 25.07 7.07
CA ALA A 26 8.88 25.19 5.81
C ALA A 26 9.71 25.84 4.70
N ALA A 27 10.49 26.88 5.01
CA ALA A 27 11.38 27.51 4.04
C ALA A 27 12.48 26.54 3.55
N ASN A 28 13.03 25.75 4.47
CA ASN A 28 14.02 24.71 4.14
C ASN A 28 13.40 23.60 3.27
N SER A 29 12.18 23.17 3.59
CA SER A 29 11.43 22.16 2.85
C SER A 29 11.13 22.62 1.43
N LEU A 30 10.65 23.86 1.28
CA LEU A 30 10.39 24.51 -0.01
C LEU A 30 11.65 24.56 -0.88
N ALA A 31 12.78 24.98 -0.28
CA ALA A 31 14.05 25.06 -0.99
C ALA A 31 14.57 23.68 -1.42
N GLN A 32 14.49 22.67 -0.55
CA GLN A 32 14.95 21.32 -0.87
C GLN A 32 14.07 20.64 -1.91
N PHE A 33 12.76 20.82 -1.83
CA PHE A 33 11.82 20.25 -2.80
C PHE A 33 12.01 20.87 -4.19
N ARG A 34 12.18 22.20 -4.28
CA ARG A 34 12.57 22.87 -5.54
C ARG A 34 13.85 22.30 -6.13
N ARG A 35 14.88 22.08 -5.30
CA ARG A 35 16.16 21.51 -5.76
C ARG A 35 15.96 20.13 -6.37
N VAL A 36 15.18 19.24 -5.73
CA VAL A 36 14.90 17.91 -6.28
C VAL A 36 14.11 17.99 -7.60
N LEU A 37 13.12 18.89 -7.68
CA LEU A 37 12.33 19.06 -8.91
C LEU A 37 13.18 19.55 -10.09
N THR A 38 14.13 20.45 -9.84
CA THR A 38 14.94 21.10 -10.89
C THR A 38 16.24 20.35 -11.20
N ASP A 39 16.63 19.38 -10.36
CA ASP A 39 17.79 18.52 -10.58
C ASP A 39 17.60 17.66 -11.83
N ARG A 40 18.53 17.80 -12.79
CA ARG A 40 18.46 17.15 -14.11
C ARG A 40 18.55 15.63 -14.05
N GLU A 41 19.23 15.10 -13.04
CA GLU A 41 19.41 13.66 -12.85
C GLU A 41 18.22 13.04 -12.11
N LEU A 42 17.34 13.86 -11.51
CA LEU A 42 16.15 13.42 -10.79
C LEU A 42 14.88 13.72 -11.60
N CYS A 43 14.22 14.83 -11.30
CA CYS A 43 12.97 15.20 -11.98
C CYS A 43 13.25 16.00 -13.26
N GLY A 44 14.20 16.95 -13.25
CA GLY A 44 14.63 17.69 -14.43
C GLY A 44 13.65 18.74 -14.94
N TRP A 45 12.87 19.36 -14.05
CA TRP A 45 12.03 20.52 -14.38
C TRP A 45 12.92 21.73 -14.72
N PRO A 46 12.71 22.41 -15.87
CA PRO A 46 13.31 23.71 -16.10
C PRO A 46 12.84 24.71 -15.03
N ASP A 47 13.76 25.52 -14.51
CA ASP A 47 13.46 26.55 -13.50
C ASP A 47 12.32 27.49 -13.92
N SER A 48 12.21 27.80 -15.22
CA SER A 48 11.15 28.63 -15.79
C SER A 48 9.74 28.05 -15.67
N LEU A 49 9.61 26.75 -15.35
CA LEU A 49 8.34 26.06 -15.16
C LEU A 49 7.97 25.90 -13.67
N VAL A 50 8.82 26.34 -12.76
CA VAL A 50 8.64 26.22 -11.31
C VAL A 50 8.42 27.61 -10.70
N THR A 51 7.20 27.89 -10.28
CA THR A 51 6.84 29.11 -9.55
C THR A 51 6.90 28.86 -8.05
N VAL A 52 7.57 29.75 -7.31
CA VAL A 52 7.71 29.65 -5.86
C VAL A 52 7.05 30.84 -5.18
N HIS A 53 6.14 30.56 -4.25
CA HIS A 53 5.55 31.52 -3.33
C HIS A 53 6.06 31.23 -1.92
N GLN A 54 7.10 31.94 -1.51
CA GLN A 54 7.64 31.87 -0.15
C GLN A 54 7.02 32.99 0.70
N ASP A 55 6.53 32.64 1.88
CA ASP A 55 5.85 33.53 2.82
C ASP A 55 4.80 34.42 2.12
N PRO A 56 3.86 33.82 1.35
CA PRO A 56 2.86 34.62 0.64
C PRO A 56 1.97 35.40 1.61
N THR A 57 1.52 36.56 1.14
CA THR A 57 0.44 37.38 1.71
C THR A 57 -0.62 37.61 0.64
N ASP A 58 -1.78 38.15 1.02
CA ASP A 58 -2.90 38.43 0.13
C ASP A 58 -3.38 37.17 -0.63
N VAL A 59 -4.25 36.42 0.03
CA VAL A 59 -4.88 35.21 -0.53
C VAL A 59 -5.51 35.45 -1.91
N ARG A 60 -6.04 36.64 -2.19
CA ARG A 60 -6.68 36.94 -3.48
C ARG A 60 -5.64 36.96 -4.58
N ARG A 61 -4.50 37.60 -4.36
CA ARG A 61 -3.40 37.65 -5.32
C ARG A 61 -2.81 36.27 -5.55
N LEU A 62 -2.60 35.49 -4.48
CA LEU A 62 -2.10 34.13 -4.58
C LEU A 62 -3.05 33.23 -5.38
N LEU A 63 -4.35 33.26 -5.07
CA LEU A 63 -5.35 32.46 -5.78
C LEU A 63 -5.49 32.87 -7.26
N GLN A 64 -5.41 34.16 -7.57
CA GLN A 64 -5.35 34.65 -8.95
C GLN A 64 -4.15 34.09 -9.70
N ASP A 65 -2.99 33.99 -9.04
CA ASP A 65 -1.79 33.39 -9.62
C ASP A 65 -1.98 31.90 -9.90
N ILE A 66 -2.41 31.14 -8.90
CA ILE A 66 -2.68 29.70 -9.01
C ILE A 66 -3.64 29.42 -10.16
N ARG A 67 -4.78 30.14 -10.23
CA ARG A 67 -5.77 29.97 -11.31
C ARG A 67 -5.18 30.30 -12.69
N ARG A 68 -4.36 31.35 -12.79
CA ARG A 68 -3.73 31.73 -14.07
C ARG A 68 -2.72 30.67 -14.51
N GLN A 69 -1.89 30.15 -13.61
CA GLN A 69 -0.94 29.07 -13.94
C GLN A 69 -1.68 27.78 -14.31
N ALA A 70 -2.70 27.41 -13.54
CA ALA A 70 -3.49 26.22 -13.77
C ALA A 70 -4.17 26.21 -15.15
N ARG A 71 -4.77 27.33 -15.57
CA ARG A 71 -5.40 27.48 -16.90
C ARG A 71 -4.41 27.41 -18.07
N ASN A 72 -3.14 27.78 -17.83
CA ASN A 72 -2.09 27.77 -18.84
C ASN A 72 -1.26 26.47 -18.83
N THR A 73 -1.75 25.40 -18.18
CA THR A 73 -1.06 24.12 -18.02
C THR A 73 -1.91 22.99 -18.59
N ASP A 74 -1.42 22.28 -19.59
CA ASP A 74 -2.17 21.23 -20.31
C ASP A 74 -1.56 19.81 -20.15
N ARG A 75 -0.31 19.71 -19.67
CA ARG A 75 0.36 18.42 -19.40
C ARG A 75 0.34 18.05 -17.94
N VAL A 76 1.18 18.69 -17.13
CA VAL A 76 1.37 18.35 -15.70
C VAL A 76 1.28 19.62 -14.87
N LEU A 77 0.31 19.65 -13.96
CA LEU A 77 0.18 20.68 -12.94
C LEU A 77 0.54 20.09 -11.58
N LEU A 78 1.68 20.48 -11.02
CA LEU A 78 2.11 20.09 -9.68
C LEU A 78 1.88 21.25 -8.71
N LEU A 79 1.18 21.00 -7.61
CA LEU A 79 1.06 21.92 -6.49
C LEU A 79 1.67 21.29 -5.25
N TYR A 80 2.60 22.00 -4.61
CA TYR A 80 3.19 21.61 -3.34
C TYR A 80 2.95 22.71 -2.33
N PHE A 81 2.45 22.36 -1.15
CA PHE A 81 2.28 23.27 -0.03
C PHE A 81 3.02 22.74 1.20
N VAL A 82 3.72 23.62 1.91
CA VAL A 82 4.30 23.35 3.23
C VAL A 82 4.05 24.50 4.20
N GLY A 83 3.49 24.21 5.36
CA GLY A 83 3.06 25.23 6.31
C GLY A 83 2.05 24.70 7.32
N HIS A 84 1.40 25.61 8.03
CA HIS A 84 0.25 25.29 8.87
C HIS A 84 -1.01 25.07 8.05
N GLY A 85 -1.77 24.06 8.45
CA GLY A 85 -3.14 23.83 8.02
C GLY A 85 -4.08 23.98 9.22
N THR A 86 -5.22 24.60 9.02
CA THR A 86 -6.28 24.76 10.02
C THR A 86 -7.61 24.32 9.46
N LEU A 87 -8.54 23.96 10.34
CA LEU A 87 -9.91 23.61 9.97
C LEU A 87 -10.82 24.81 10.21
N LEU A 88 -11.62 25.14 9.20
CA LEU A 88 -12.72 26.07 9.33
C LEU A 88 -13.82 25.46 10.22
N PRO A 89 -14.77 26.27 10.75
CA PRO A 89 -15.86 25.77 11.60
C PRO A 89 -16.72 24.67 10.96
N ASP A 90 -16.78 24.62 9.63
CA ASP A 90 -17.50 23.62 8.84
C ASP A 90 -16.66 22.38 8.49
N GLY A 91 -15.44 22.28 9.03
CA GLY A 91 -14.53 21.16 8.82
C GLY A 91 -13.69 21.24 7.54
N ARG A 92 -13.82 22.30 6.74
CA ARG A 92 -12.99 22.47 5.52
C ARG A 92 -11.55 22.83 5.87
N LEU A 93 -10.61 22.30 5.09
CA LEU A 93 -9.19 22.60 5.21
C LEU A 93 -8.85 23.99 4.67
N CYS A 94 -8.18 24.79 5.48
CA CYS A 94 -7.59 26.07 5.10
C CYS A 94 -6.06 26.04 5.32
N LEU A 95 -5.31 26.52 4.32
CA LEU A 95 -3.85 26.59 4.32
C LEU A 95 -3.42 27.99 4.76
N ALA A 96 -2.68 28.09 5.87
CA ALA A 96 -2.32 29.38 6.44
C ALA A 96 -1.19 30.08 5.65
N LEU A 97 -1.43 31.35 5.35
CA LEU A 97 -0.48 32.29 4.75
C LEU A 97 0.10 33.20 5.84
N THR A 98 1.01 34.10 5.47
CA THR A 98 1.73 34.96 6.42
C THR A 98 0.78 35.88 7.20
N ASP A 99 -0.22 36.42 6.51
CA ASP A 99 -1.25 37.35 7.01
C ASP A 99 -2.58 36.64 7.33
N THR A 100 -2.58 35.31 7.51
CA THR A 100 -3.78 34.59 7.92
C THR A 100 -4.06 34.82 9.40
N GLU A 101 -5.27 35.30 9.68
CA GLU A 101 -5.81 35.49 11.03
C GLU A 101 -6.60 34.24 11.42
N SER A 102 -6.30 33.63 12.57
CA SER A 102 -6.90 32.33 12.93
C SER A 102 -8.42 32.43 13.17
N GLY A 103 -8.90 33.61 13.59
CA GLY A 103 -10.32 33.88 13.79
C GLY A 103 -11.11 34.04 12.50
N ASP A 104 -10.46 34.47 11.42
CA ASP A 104 -11.05 34.81 10.12
C ASP A 104 -10.34 34.04 8.98
N ALA A 105 -9.97 32.79 9.25
CA ALA A 105 -9.17 31.96 8.35
C ALA A 105 -9.90 31.64 7.03
N ASP A 106 -11.23 31.74 6.99
CA ASP A 106 -12.06 31.63 5.77
C ASP A 106 -11.92 32.85 4.84
N TYR A 107 -11.59 34.03 5.39
CA TYR A 107 -11.37 35.25 4.61
C TYR A 107 -9.90 35.50 4.28
N THR A 108 -8.99 35.16 5.20
CA THR A 108 -7.57 35.54 5.15
C THR A 108 -6.65 34.38 4.78
N GLY A 109 -7.11 33.13 4.93
CA GLY A 109 -6.36 31.93 4.58
C GLY A 109 -6.75 31.33 3.22
N LEU A 110 -5.91 30.45 2.69
CA LEU A 110 -6.15 29.79 1.42
C LEU A 110 -6.96 28.50 1.61
N GLU A 111 -8.28 28.58 1.42
CA GLU A 111 -9.15 27.41 1.43
C GLU A 111 -8.72 26.38 0.37
N TYR A 112 -8.55 25.11 0.77
CA TYR A 112 -8.17 24.04 -0.14
C TYR A 112 -9.20 23.84 -1.26
N GLN A 113 -10.48 24.09 -0.98
CA GLN A 113 -11.55 24.01 -1.98
C GLN A 113 -11.29 24.94 -3.18
N ARG A 114 -10.72 26.13 -2.96
CA ARG A 114 -10.40 27.08 -4.03
C ARG A 114 -9.24 26.61 -4.90
N ILE A 115 -8.29 25.87 -4.31
CA ILE A 115 -7.24 25.18 -5.05
C ILE A 115 -7.86 24.05 -5.88
N ARG A 116 -8.74 23.23 -5.28
CA ARG A 116 -9.46 22.16 -5.98
C ARG A 116 -10.22 22.69 -7.20
N GLU A 117 -10.97 23.79 -7.05
CA GLU A 117 -11.63 24.48 -8.17
C GLU A 117 -10.65 24.85 -9.28
N ALA A 118 -9.49 25.43 -8.93
CA ALA A 118 -8.47 25.80 -9.91
C ALA A 118 -7.85 24.58 -10.62
N LEU A 119 -7.71 23.45 -9.91
CA LEU A 119 -7.23 22.18 -10.49
C LEU A 119 -8.26 21.57 -11.43
N VAL A 120 -9.55 21.58 -11.07
CA VAL A 120 -10.66 21.10 -11.92
C VAL A 120 -10.73 21.92 -13.21
N ASP A 121 -10.59 23.24 -13.11
CA ASP A 121 -10.59 24.16 -14.26
C ASP A 121 -9.35 24.03 -15.18
N SER A 122 -8.33 23.28 -14.76
CA SER A 122 -7.08 23.14 -15.52
C SER A 122 -7.20 22.09 -16.64
N PRO A 123 -6.73 22.38 -17.87
CA PRO A 123 -6.66 21.39 -18.94
C PRO A 123 -5.55 20.34 -18.73
N ALA A 124 -4.80 20.43 -17.62
CA ALA A 124 -3.70 19.50 -17.34
C ALA A 124 -4.17 18.04 -17.31
N ARG A 125 -3.53 17.20 -18.12
CA ARG A 125 -3.77 15.74 -18.14
C ARG A 125 -3.39 15.07 -16.82
N THR A 126 -2.39 15.60 -16.14
CA THR A 126 -1.91 15.11 -14.85
C THR A 126 -1.87 16.25 -13.85
N LYS A 127 -2.52 16.06 -12.70
CA LYS A 127 -2.65 17.03 -11.62
C LYS A 127 -2.12 16.37 -10.35
N ILE A 128 -1.09 16.93 -9.75
CA ILE A 128 -0.45 16.37 -8.56
C ILE A 128 -0.52 17.41 -7.45
N VAL A 129 -0.99 17.01 -6.28
CA VAL A 129 -1.04 17.85 -5.09
C VAL A 129 -0.25 17.16 -3.97
N ILE A 130 0.70 17.87 -3.36
CA ILE A 130 1.46 17.39 -2.22
C ILE A 130 1.29 18.41 -1.09
N LEU A 131 0.68 17.97 0.02
CA LEU A 131 0.39 18.83 1.17
C LEU A 131 1.19 18.38 2.39
N ASP A 132 2.11 19.23 2.84
CA ASP A 132 2.89 19.07 4.07
C ASP A 132 2.39 20.05 5.15
N CYS A 133 1.21 19.74 5.69
CA CYS A 133 0.57 20.52 6.74
C CYS A 133 -0.32 19.64 7.63
N CYS A 134 -0.66 20.15 8.82
CA CYS A 134 -1.64 19.51 9.70
C CYS A 134 -3.00 19.37 9.00
N PHE A 135 -3.74 18.31 9.34
CA PHE A 135 -5.10 18.04 8.81
C PHE A 135 -5.19 17.90 7.29
N SER A 136 -4.05 17.73 6.61
CA SER A 136 -3.97 17.56 5.16
C SER A 136 -4.81 16.37 4.66
N GLY A 137 -5.06 15.36 5.50
CA GLY A 137 -6.02 14.27 5.24
C GLY A 137 -7.43 14.70 4.81
N ARG A 138 -7.92 15.86 5.25
CA ARG A 138 -9.23 16.39 4.81
C ARG A 138 -9.26 16.73 3.32
N ALA A 139 -8.10 16.95 2.71
CA ALA A 139 -7.99 17.12 1.26
C ALA A 139 -8.38 15.85 0.49
N ILE A 140 -8.18 14.66 1.07
CA ILE A 140 -8.56 13.36 0.48
C ILE A 140 -10.07 13.11 0.64
N GLU A 141 -10.64 13.44 1.80
CA GLU A 141 -12.09 13.34 2.01
C GLU A 141 -12.87 14.28 1.09
N ALA A 142 -12.36 15.50 0.84
CA ALA A 142 -12.95 16.42 -0.13
C ALA A 142 -12.90 15.90 -1.59
N LEU A 143 -12.11 14.87 -1.88
CA LEU A 143 -12.12 14.14 -3.16
C LEU A 143 -13.11 12.97 -3.14
N SER A 144 -13.35 12.39 -1.96
CA SER A 144 -14.19 11.19 -1.77
C SER A 144 -15.66 11.52 -1.40
N GLY A 145 -15.95 12.76 -1.00
CA GLY A 145 -17.24 13.19 -0.46
C GLY A 145 -18.17 13.90 -1.46
N SER A 146 -19.12 13.16 -2.02
CA SER A 146 -20.57 13.45 -2.20
C SER A 146 -21.14 12.49 -3.26
N ALA A 147 -21.88 11.47 -2.83
CA ALA A 147 -22.56 10.52 -3.71
C ALA A 147 -23.47 11.28 -4.70
N GLY A 148 -22.97 11.54 -5.91
CA GLY A 148 -23.65 12.33 -6.92
C GLY A 148 -22.75 12.90 -8.03
N ASP A 149 -21.50 13.27 -7.74
CA ASP A 149 -20.63 14.04 -8.70
C ASP A 149 -19.14 13.61 -8.72
N ILE A 150 -18.80 12.43 -8.17
CA ILE A 150 -17.41 12.02 -7.84
C ILE A 150 -16.56 11.61 -9.07
N THR A 151 -17.02 11.78 -10.32
CA THR A 151 -16.26 11.38 -11.51
C THR A 151 -15.20 12.38 -12.01
N ASP A 152 -15.14 13.61 -11.48
CA ASP A 152 -14.66 14.74 -12.31
C ASP A 152 -13.23 15.26 -12.10
N ILE A 153 -12.37 14.60 -11.31
CA ILE A 153 -10.91 14.90 -11.36
C ILE A 153 -10.11 13.74 -11.95
N HIS A 154 -10.43 13.44 -13.21
CA HIS A 154 -9.59 12.59 -14.05
C HIS A 154 -8.15 13.10 -14.04
N GLY A 155 -7.22 12.21 -13.72
CA GLY A 155 -5.80 12.53 -13.76
C GLY A 155 -5.30 13.27 -12.52
N SER A 156 -5.94 13.16 -11.35
CA SER A 156 -5.42 13.69 -10.08
C SER A 156 -4.74 12.65 -9.17
N TYR A 157 -3.70 13.11 -8.47
CA TYR A 157 -3.01 12.41 -7.39
C TYR A 157 -2.74 13.39 -6.24
N VAL A 158 -3.19 13.04 -5.04
CA VAL A 158 -3.01 13.85 -3.82
C VAL A 158 -2.23 13.04 -2.79
N LEU A 159 -1.14 13.62 -2.30
CA LEU A 159 -0.28 13.07 -1.25
C LEU A 159 -0.28 14.03 -0.06
N THR A 160 -0.59 13.52 1.12
CA THR A 160 -0.76 14.33 2.32
C THR A 160 0.16 13.83 3.43
N ALA A 161 0.75 14.74 4.20
CA ALA A 161 1.73 14.40 5.22
C ALA A 161 1.13 13.70 6.44
N SER A 162 -0.13 14.00 6.79
CA SER A 162 -0.82 13.41 7.94
C SER A 162 -2.30 13.79 7.99
N ASP A 163 -3.13 12.89 8.53
CA ASP A 163 -4.52 13.17 8.92
C ASP A 163 -4.61 13.93 10.27
N ASN A 164 -3.51 13.96 11.02
CA ASN A 164 -3.34 14.60 12.34
C ASN A 164 -2.31 15.76 12.28
N ALA A 165 -1.81 16.21 13.44
CA ALA A 165 -0.75 17.22 13.51
C ALA A 165 0.51 16.76 12.75
N ALA A 166 0.98 17.58 11.81
CA ALA A 166 2.24 17.37 11.11
C ALA A 166 3.41 17.52 12.10
N HIS A 167 4.45 16.69 11.93
CA HIS A 167 5.59 16.67 12.85
C HIS A 167 6.76 17.52 12.34
N VAL A 168 7.25 18.40 13.21
CA VAL A 168 8.48 19.17 13.04
C VAL A 168 9.27 19.15 14.35
N VAL A 169 10.59 19.27 14.27
CA VAL A 169 11.45 19.42 15.45
C VAL A 169 11.14 20.73 16.20
N PRO A 170 11.48 20.86 17.50
CA PRO A 170 11.29 22.11 18.24
C PRO A 170 11.91 23.33 17.54
N LEU A 171 11.28 24.51 17.68
CA LEU A 171 11.59 25.73 16.92
C LEU A 171 13.09 26.07 16.90
N GLU A 172 13.76 25.94 18.04
CA GLU A 172 15.19 26.20 18.22
C GLU A 172 16.11 25.28 17.40
N ARG A 173 15.60 24.16 16.85
CA ARG A 173 16.34 23.22 16.01
C ARG A 173 15.90 23.25 14.55
N GLN A 174 14.97 24.13 14.18
CA GLN A 174 14.40 24.16 12.83
C GLN A 174 15.25 24.90 11.79
N ALA A 175 16.22 25.71 12.23
CA ALA A 175 16.94 26.67 11.37
C ALA A 175 17.52 26.01 10.09
N ASP A 176 18.07 24.80 10.21
CA ASP A 176 18.73 24.09 9.11
C ASP A 176 18.05 22.75 8.74
N THR A 177 16.83 22.50 9.23
CA THR A 177 16.12 21.24 9.01
C THR A 177 14.85 21.45 8.19
N THR A 178 14.48 20.45 7.39
CA THR A 178 13.14 20.37 6.77
C THR A 178 12.10 19.86 7.76
N THR A 179 10.83 19.90 7.39
CA THR A 179 9.78 19.11 8.04
C THR A 179 10.10 17.62 7.94
N SER A 180 9.49 16.80 8.80
CA SER A 180 9.76 15.35 8.78
C SER A 180 9.26 14.70 7.49
N PHE A 181 8.09 15.11 6.99
CA PHE A 181 7.52 14.59 5.75
C PHE A 181 8.36 14.98 4.53
N THR A 182 8.60 16.28 4.31
CA THR A 182 9.39 16.71 3.14
C THR A 182 10.82 16.20 3.20
N GLY A 183 11.44 16.15 4.38
CA GLY A 183 12.77 15.57 4.56
C GLY A 183 12.83 14.12 4.11
N ALA A 184 11.90 13.29 4.60
CA ALA A 184 11.83 11.88 4.23
C ALA A 184 11.56 11.68 2.73
N LEU A 185 10.68 12.50 2.13
CA LEU A 185 10.38 12.44 0.69
C LEU A 185 11.59 12.84 -0.17
N VAL A 186 12.25 13.95 0.17
CA VAL A 186 13.45 14.41 -0.55
C VAL A 186 14.58 13.40 -0.45
N GLU A 187 14.83 12.85 0.74
CA GLU A 187 15.86 11.82 0.95
C GLU A 187 15.55 10.55 0.15
N LEU A 188 14.28 10.13 0.11
CA LEU A 188 13.86 8.97 -0.67
C LEU A 188 14.08 9.19 -2.17
N ILE A 189 13.70 10.35 -2.71
CA ILE A 189 13.92 10.68 -4.13
C ILE A 189 15.42 10.71 -4.46
N ARG A 190 16.24 11.34 -3.61
CA ARG A 190 17.68 11.46 -3.83
C ARG A 190 18.41 10.12 -3.73
N ALA A 191 18.02 9.27 -2.80
CA ALA A 191 18.61 7.95 -2.63
C ALA A 191 18.18 6.98 -3.74
N GLY A 192 16.95 7.13 -4.25
CA GLY A 192 16.31 6.15 -5.11
C GLY A 192 15.89 4.90 -4.33
N ILE A 193 15.27 3.96 -5.04
CA ILE A 193 14.80 2.69 -4.48
C ILE A 193 15.51 1.56 -5.24
N PRO A 194 16.46 0.84 -4.61
CA PRO A 194 17.13 -0.29 -5.25
C PRO A 194 16.12 -1.36 -5.70
N GLY A 195 16.34 -1.93 -6.88
CA GLY A 195 15.47 -2.97 -7.46
C GLY A 195 14.23 -2.44 -8.18
N GLU A 196 13.89 -1.16 -8.02
CA GLU A 196 12.83 -0.52 -8.78
C GLU A 196 13.27 -0.11 -10.20
N SER A 197 12.29 0.20 -11.03
CA SER A 197 12.54 0.62 -12.42
C SER A 197 13.37 1.92 -12.52
N GLU A 198 13.84 2.26 -13.73
CA GLU A 198 14.63 3.48 -13.98
C GLU A 198 13.91 4.75 -13.57
N GLU A 199 12.57 4.72 -13.51
CA GLU A 199 11.76 5.86 -13.16
C GLU A 199 10.77 5.49 -12.06
N LEU A 200 10.71 6.31 -11.01
CA LEU A 200 9.81 6.11 -9.88
C LEU A 200 8.54 6.92 -10.09
N THR A 201 7.40 6.27 -9.89
CA THR A 201 6.10 6.93 -9.80
C THR A 201 5.80 7.32 -8.36
N LEU A 202 4.85 8.22 -8.14
CA LEU A 202 4.40 8.54 -6.77
C LEU A 202 3.76 7.33 -6.08
N GLY A 203 3.12 6.43 -6.85
CA GLY A 203 2.58 5.17 -6.33
C GLY A 203 3.67 4.21 -5.81
N VAL A 204 4.88 4.25 -6.39
CA VAL A 204 6.04 3.51 -5.87
C VAL A 204 6.68 4.25 -4.69
N LEU A 205 6.80 5.57 -4.75
CA LEU A 205 7.42 6.36 -3.68
C LEU A 205 6.62 6.32 -2.37
N PHE A 206 5.28 6.32 -2.43
CA PHE A 206 4.43 6.45 -1.26
C PHE A 206 4.60 5.31 -0.23
N PRO A 207 4.54 4.02 -0.60
CA PRO A 207 4.75 2.93 0.37
C PRO A 207 6.09 3.03 1.11
N HIS A 208 7.17 3.38 0.40
CA HIS A 208 8.50 3.57 1.00
C HIS A 208 8.55 4.80 1.90
N LEU A 209 7.91 5.90 1.51
CA LEU A 209 7.80 7.10 2.33
C LEU A 209 7.04 6.83 3.62
N ARG A 210 5.89 6.14 3.54
CA ARG A 210 5.07 5.76 4.69
C ARG A 210 5.86 4.87 5.66
N ASN A 211 6.54 3.84 5.15
CA ASN A 211 7.39 2.96 5.97
C ASN A 211 8.51 3.74 6.68
N ARG A 212 9.21 4.63 5.96
CA ARG A 212 10.30 5.44 6.53
C ARG A 212 9.80 6.34 7.67
N LEU A 213 8.64 6.97 7.49
CA LEU A 213 8.03 7.82 8.53
C LEU A 213 7.54 6.99 9.72
N ALA A 214 6.87 5.86 9.48
CA ALA A 214 6.41 4.95 10.54
C ALA A 214 7.56 4.40 11.39
N ARG A 215 8.65 3.92 10.77
CA ARG A 215 9.86 3.43 11.48
C ARG A 215 10.55 4.52 12.30
N ALA A 216 10.43 5.77 11.90
CA ALA A 216 10.95 6.91 12.63
C ALA A 216 9.99 7.43 13.72
N GLY A 217 8.85 6.75 13.95
CA GLY A 217 7.81 7.18 14.89
C GLY A 217 7.19 8.52 14.50
N ARG A 218 7.10 8.81 13.20
CA ARG A 218 6.53 10.05 12.66
C ARG A 218 5.11 9.79 12.12
N PRO A 219 4.29 10.85 11.99
CA PRO A 219 2.96 10.72 11.41
C PRO A 219 3.00 10.04 10.04
N GLU A 220 2.06 9.13 9.82
CA GLU A 220 1.97 8.40 8.56
C GLU A 220 1.27 9.27 7.50
N PRO A 221 1.83 9.34 6.27
CA PRO A 221 1.21 10.05 5.17
C PRO A 221 0.04 9.26 4.58
N SER A 222 -0.90 9.98 3.96
CA SER A 222 -2.04 9.41 3.24
C SER A 222 -1.96 9.77 1.76
N GLN A 223 -2.57 8.96 0.88
CA GLN A 223 -2.64 9.22 -0.56
C GLN A 223 -4.05 8.98 -1.11
N HIS A 224 -4.39 9.68 -2.19
CA HIS A 224 -5.57 9.41 -3.02
C HIS A 224 -5.24 9.65 -4.49
N GLY A 225 -5.56 8.71 -5.37
CA GLY A 225 -5.28 8.83 -6.80
C GLY A 225 -6.37 8.18 -7.64
N SER A 226 -6.58 8.73 -8.84
CA SER A 226 -7.41 8.08 -9.88
C SER A 226 -6.55 7.14 -10.74
N ASP A 227 -7.16 6.08 -11.30
CA ASP A 227 -6.52 4.95 -12.00
C ASP A 227 -5.44 5.31 -13.04
N THR A 228 -5.47 6.53 -13.58
CA THR A 228 -4.57 6.98 -14.65
C THR A 228 -3.28 7.68 -14.18
N VAL A 229 -3.18 8.12 -12.91
CA VAL A 229 -2.00 8.88 -12.41
C VAL A 229 -0.98 8.02 -11.68
N HIS A 230 -1.36 6.83 -11.22
CA HIS A 230 -0.43 5.92 -10.54
C HIS A 230 0.78 5.53 -11.42
N GLY A 231 0.64 5.61 -12.74
CA GLY A 231 1.70 5.42 -13.74
C GLY A 231 2.50 6.68 -14.10
N PHE A 232 2.22 7.85 -13.51
CA PHE A 232 2.98 9.07 -13.80
C PHE A 232 4.41 8.96 -13.28
N ARG A 233 5.37 9.04 -14.20
CA ARG A 233 6.82 9.04 -13.93
C ARG A 233 7.18 10.35 -13.25
N PHE A 234 7.47 10.29 -11.95
CA PHE A 234 7.71 11.48 -11.12
C PHE A 234 9.19 11.87 -11.10
N THR A 235 10.08 10.90 -10.99
CA THR A 235 11.53 11.13 -10.88
C THR A 235 12.32 9.95 -11.44
N ARG A 236 13.54 10.18 -11.93
CA ARG A 236 14.48 9.09 -12.21
C ARG A 236 14.91 8.43 -10.90
N ASN A 237 15.05 7.12 -10.93
CA ASN A 237 15.51 6.34 -9.81
C ASN A 237 17.04 6.45 -9.72
N ALA A 238 17.55 7.23 -8.77
CA ALA A 238 18.99 7.37 -8.55
C ALA A 238 19.70 6.05 -8.19
N ALA A 239 18.96 5.04 -7.73
CA ALA A 239 19.49 3.71 -7.44
C ALA A 239 19.49 2.78 -8.67
N HIS A 240 18.93 3.22 -9.80
CA HIS A 240 18.89 2.43 -11.03
C HIS A 240 20.25 2.41 -11.73
N GLY A 241 20.68 1.23 -12.17
CA GLY A 241 22.02 1.04 -12.76
C GLY A 241 23.18 0.96 -11.74
N ALA A 242 22.97 1.40 -10.50
CA ALA A 242 23.93 1.22 -9.39
C ALA A 242 24.16 -0.26 -8.99
N ALA A 243 23.38 -1.18 -9.56
CA ALA A 243 23.57 -2.63 -9.45
C ALA A 243 23.43 -3.34 -10.82
N SER A 244 24.41 -3.12 -11.70
CA SER A 244 24.84 -4.16 -12.66
C SER A 244 25.98 -5.02 -12.10
N ALA A 245 26.31 -4.86 -10.82
CA ALA A 245 26.76 -6.00 -10.04
C ALA A 245 25.54 -6.90 -9.82
N ARG A 246 25.51 -8.08 -10.46
CA ARG A 246 24.83 -9.25 -9.87
C ARG A 246 25.01 -9.18 -8.36
N PRO A 247 24.01 -9.53 -7.52
CA PRO A 247 24.31 -9.78 -6.14
C PRO A 247 25.35 -10.89 -6.13
N GLN A 248 26.62 -10.52 -5.92
CA GLN A 248 27.54 -11.43 -5.27
C GLN A 248 26.88 -11.59 -3.92
N LEU A 249 26.24 -12.75 -3.75
CA LEU A 249 26.05 -13.37 -2.46
C LEU A 249 27.39 -13.21 -1.73
N THR A 250 27.55 -12.15 -0.93
CA THR A 250 28.32 -12.31 0.28
C THR A 250 27.63 -13.48 0.97
N PRO A 251 28.32 -14.62 1.18
CA PRO A 251 27.76 -15.66 2.01
C PRO A 251 27.51 -14.99 3.35
N ARG A 252 26.25 -14.64 3.62
CA ARG A 252 25.84 -14.42 5.00
C ARG A 252 26.11 -15.77 5.66
N ALA A 253 26.82 -15.75 6.79
CA ALA A 253 27.16 -16.97 7.52
C ALA A 253 25.91 -17.87 7.54
N PRO A 254 26.03 -19.16 7.19
CA PRO A 254 24.88 -20.04 7.00
C PRO A 254 23.96 -19.90 8.22
N TYR A 255 22.69 -19.59 7.96
CA TYR A 255 21.66 -19.66 9.00
C TYR A 255 21.53 -21.12 9.39
N SER A 256 22.33 -21.55 10.36
CA SER A 256 22.25 -22.91 10.87
C SER A 256 20.97 -23.02 11.71
N GLY A 257 19.94 -23.66 11.15
CA GLY A 257 18.88 -24.28 11.94
C GLY A 257 17.56 -23.52 12.11
N GLU A 258 17.31 -22.43 11.39
CA GLU A 258 16.03 -21.70 11.53
C GLU A 258 14.87 -22.42 10.85
N MET A 259 13.75 -22.55 11.57
CA MET A 259 12.50 -23.11 11.05
C MET A 259 11.71 -22.06 10.27
N VAL A 260 11.33 -22.38 9.04
CA VAL A 260 10.55 -21.50 8.17
C VAL A 260 9.23 -22.16 7.79
N LEU A 261 8.12 -21.43 7.95
CA LEU A 261 6.78 -21.81 7.52
C LEU A 261 6.46 -21.15 6.16
N PRO A 262 6.40 -21.91 5.06
CA PRO A 262 5.87 -21.41 3.80
C PRO A 262 4.34 -21.45 3.85
N PHE A 263 3.72 -20.28 3.66
CA PHE A 263 2.27 -20.13 3.65
C PHE A 263 1.78 -19.50 2.34
N TYR A 264 0.69 -20.05 1.82
CA TYR A 264 0.14 -19.74 0.50
C TYR A 264 -1.29 -19.26 0.68
N LEU A 265 -1.57 -18.06 0.20
CA LEU A 265 -2.91 -17.54 0.10
C LEU A 265 -3.40 -17.72 -1.32
N VAL A 266 -4.45 -18.52 -1.48
CA VAL A 266 -5.04 -18.89 -2.77
C VAL A 266 -6.42 -18.25 -2.82
N CYS A 267 -6.56 -17.24 -3.67
CA CYS A 267 -7.80 -16.49 -3.80
C CYS A 267 -8.45 -16.75 -5.15
N GLU A 268 -9.72 -17.12 -5.13
CA GLU A 268 -10.54 -17.10 -6.32
C GLU A 268 -10.78 -15.64 -6.76
N GLU A 269 -10.62 -15.37 -8.05
CA GLU A 269 -10.91 -14.07 -8.66
C GLU A 269 -12.00 -14.19 -9.73
N SER A 270 -12.95 -15.12 -9.56
CA SER A 270 -14.02 -15.33 -10.52
C SER A 270 -15.10 -14.24 -10.49
N PHE A 271 -15.95 -14.20 -11.52
CA PHE A 271 -17.14 -13.33 -11.50
C PHE A 271 -18.10 -13.61 -10.33
N ALA A 272 -18.02 -14.78 -9.68
CA ALA A 272 -18.81 -15.09 -8.49
C ALA A 272 -18.43 -14.21 -7.27
N LEU A 273 -17.22 -13.63 -7.28
CA LEU A 273 -16.70 -12.73 -6.26
C LEU A 273 -16.63 -11.25 -6.73
N ALA A 274 -17.17 -10.94 -7.91
CA ALA A 274 -17.15 -9.59 -8.46
C ALA A 274 -17.90 -8.58 -7.56
N GLY A 275 -17.40 -7.35 -7.53
CA GLY A 275 -17.97 -6.27 -6.71
C GLY A 275 -17.36 -6.21 -5.31
N PRO A 276 -18.15 -5.93 -4.25
CA PRO A 276 -17.63 -5.60 -2.92
C PRO A 276 -16.72 -6.67 -2.29
N ALA A 277 -16.87 -7.94 -2.66
CA ALA A 277 -16.08 -9.02 -2.08
C ALA A 277 -14.60 -8.97 -2.50
N ILE A 278 -14.30 -8.72 -3.78
CA ILE A 278 -12.91 -8.57 -4.25
C ILE A 278 -12.26 -7.30 -3.69
N GLU A 279 -13.00 -6.19 -3.60
CA GLU A 279 -12.49 -4.96 -2.97
C GLU A 279 -12.14 -5.20 -1.49
N GLN A 280 -13.00 -5.93 -0.76
CA GLN A 280 -12.75 -6.33 0.62
C GLN A 280 -11.51 -7.22 0.75
N ILE A 281 -11.33 -8.21 -0.14
CA ILE A 281 -10.12 -9.05 -0.15
C ILE A 281 -8.88 -8.18 -0.37
N ASN A 282 -8.91 -7.28 -1.36
CA ASN A 282 -7.76 -6.42 -1.68
C ASN A 282 -7.36 -5.50 -0.51
N ASN A 283 -8.34 -4.97 0.21
CA ASN A 283 -8.09 -4.20 1.43
C ASN A 283 -7.42 -5.07 2.51
N SER A 284 -7.93 -6.27 2.76
CA SER A 284 -7.36 -7.17 3.77
C SER A 284 -6.02 -7.79 3.38
N LEU A 285 -5.70 -7.94 2.09
CA LEU A 285 -4.35 -8.31 1.65
C LEU A 285 -3.31 -7.27 2.09
N SER A 286 -3.69 -5.98 2.06
CA SER A 286 -2.83 -4.89 2.55
C SER A 286 -2.67 -4.91 4.07
N GLU A 287 -3.73 -5.23 4.81
CA GLU A 287 -3.70 -5.38 6.26
C GLU A 287 -2.85 -6.58 6.70
N LEU A 288 -3.00 -7.73 6.01
CA LEU A 288 -2.20 -8.94 6.23
C LEU A 288 -0.72 -8.68 5.96
N HIS A 289 -0.41 -7.97 4.87
CA HIS A 289 0.96 -7.56 4.56
C HIS A 289 1.58 -6.75 5.70
N PHE A 290 0.84 -5.77 6.23
CA PHE A 290 1.29 -4.95 7.35
C PHE A 290 1.45 -5.74 8.64
N ALA A 291 0.47 -6.59 8.99
CA ALA A 291 0.47 -7.34 10.24
C ALA A 291 1.60 -8.37 10.32
N ILE A 292 1.87 -9.07 9.22
CA ILE A 292 2.93 -10.09 9.15
C ILE A 292 4.30 -9.45 8.92
N GLY A 293 4.41 -8.54 7.95
CA GLY A 293 5.68 -7.86 7.62
C GLY A 293 6.18 -6.91 8.71
N GLY A 294 5.26 -6.36 9.52
CA GLY A 294 5.58 -5.47 10.64
C GLY A 294 6.03 -6.18 11.92
N ASN A 295 5.90 -7.51 12.02
CA ASN A 295 6.32 -8.29 13.19
C ASN A 295 7.61 -9.07 12.89
N PRO A 296 8.79 -8.64 13.40
CA PRO A 296 10.07 -9.25 13.07
C PRO A 296 10.15 -10.76 13.38
N VAL A 297 9.53 -11.21 14.47
CA VAL A 297 9.55 -12.62 14.88
C VAL A 297 8.78 -13.49 13.88
N VAL A 298 7.69 -12.95 13.34
CA VAL A 298 6.84 -13.63 12.36
C VAL A 298 7.47 -13.57 10.97
N ALA A 299 8.00 -12.41 10.56
CA ALA A 299 8.69 -12.23 9.29
C ALA A 299 9.90 -13.17 9.13
N ASP A 300 10.72 -13.32 10.18
CA ASP A 300 11.89 -14.21 10.14
C ASP A 300 11.48 -15.68 9.91
N ARG A 301 10.34 -16.09 10.46
CA ARG A 301 9.89 -17.51 10.48
C ARG A 301 8.88 -17.86 9.42
N THR A 302 8.41 -16.92 8.60
CA THR A 302 7.36 -17.18 7.62
C THR A 302 7.74 -16.68 6.23
N ARG A 303 7.20 -17.33 5.20
CA ARG A 303 7.29 -16.86 3.81
C ARG A 303 5.92 -16.93 3.17
N PHE A 304 5.52 -15.86 2.50
CA PHE A 304 4.18 -15.67 1.93
C PHE A 304 4.18 -15.80 0.42
N CYS A 305 3.24 -16.55 -0.11
CA CYS A 305 2.93 -16.59 -1.53
C CYS A 305 1.46 -16.20 -1.74
N LEU A 306 1.19 -15.32 -2.71
CA LEU A 306 -0.17 -15.01 -3.14
C LEU A 306 -0.41 -15.60 -4.53
N MET A 307 -1.51 -16.32 -4.66
CA MET A 307 -1.96 -16.93 -5.91
C MET A 307 -3.41 -16.53 -6.18
N SER A 308 -3.71 -16.22 -7.44
CA SER A 308 -5.09 -16.03 -7.89
C SER A 308 -5.50 -17.12 -8.87
N PHE A 309 -6.79 -17.39 -8.93
CA PHE A 309 -7.33 -18.28 -9.95
C PHE A 309 -8.74 -17.93 -10.40
N SER A 310 -8.98 -18.15 -11.68
CA SER A 310 -10.28 -18.18 -12.34
C SER A 310 -10.33 -19.35 -13.32
N ASP A 311 -10.45 -19.10 -14.63
CA ASP A 311 -10.26 -20.11 -15.69
C ASP A 311 -8.81 -20.58 -15.78
N THR A 312 -7.89 -19.71 -15.36
CA THR A 312 -6.46 -19.98 -15.26
C THR A 312 -5.98 -19.66 -13.86
N ALA A 313 -4.81 -20.16 -13.48
CA ALA A 313 -4.21 -19.87 -12.18
C ALA A 313 -2.85 -19.21 -12.38
N GLN A 314 -2.50 -18.29 -11.48
CA GLN A 314 -1.24 -17.56 -11.53
C GLN A 314 -0.68 -17.27 -10.13
N VAL A 315 0.64 -17.14 -10.05
CA VAL A 315 1.34 -16.64 -8.86
C VAL A 315 1.42 -15.12 -8.99
N LEU A 316 0.73 -14.40 -8.12
CA LEU A 316 0.75 -12.93 -8.10
C LEU A 316 1.95 -12.42 -7.31
N LEU A 317 2.26 -13.07 -6.19
CA LEU A 317 3.43 -12.79 -5.38
C LEU A 317 4.17 -14.11 -5.12
N PRO A 318 5.39 -14.28 -5.65
CA PRO A 318 6.21 -15.44 -5.35
C PRO A 318 6.46 -15.59 -3.85
N LEU A 319 6.83 -16.80 -3.40
CA LEU A 319 7.10 -17.05 -1.99
C LEU A 319 8.21 -16.11 -1.46
N SER A 320 7.81 -15.15 -0.64
CA SER A 320 8.63 -14.01 -0.25
C SER A 320 8.59 -13.74 1.25
N ASP A 321 9.63 -13.10 1.78
CA ASP A 321 9.59 -12.50 3.11
C ASP A 321 8.77 -11.21 3.05
N LEU A 322 7.62 -11.17 3.74
CA LEU A 322 6.71 -10.01 3.69
C LEU A 322 7.32 -8.73 4.26
N SER A 323 8.37 -8.81 5.09
CA SER A 323 9.11 -7.62 5.54
C SER A 323 9.89 -6.95 4.40
N THR A 324 10.18 -7.72 3.33
CA THR A 324 10.90 -7.27 2.14
C THR A 324 9.98 -6.95 0.96
N VAL A 325 8.73 -7.39 1.01
CA VAL A 325 7.71 -7.10 0.00
C VAL A 325 7.16 -5.70 0.24
N THR A 326 7.12 -4.87 -0.81
CA THR A 326 6.67 -3.47 -0.70
C THR A 326 5.15 -3.33 -0.75
N SER A 327 4.49 -4.16 -1.56
CA SER A 327 3.04 -4.24 -1.66
C SER A 327 2.61 -5.62 -2.11
N VAL A 328 1.41 -6.03 -1.72
CA VAL A 328 0.78 -7.26 -2.18
C VAL A 328 -0.15 -6.92 -3.36
N PRO A 329 -0.02 -7.59 -4.52
CA PRO A 329 -0.91 -7.35 -5.66
C PRO A 329 -2.37 -7.60 -5.32
N GLY A 330 -3.26 -6.78 -5.88
CA GLY A 330 -4.71 -6.97 -5.78
C GLY A 330 -5.23 -8.00 -6.79
N LEU A 331 -6.40 -8.56 -6.47
CA LEU A 331 -7.18 -9.45 -7.32
C LEU A 331 -8.07 -8.66 -8.28
N LEU A 332 -8.33 -9.22 -9.46
CA LEU A 332 -9.22 -8.65 -10.46
C LEU A 332 -10.24 -9.71 -10.93
N ALA A 333 -11.53 -9.40 -10.77
CA ALA A 333 -12.61 -10.31 -11.17
C ALA A 333 -12.49 -10.68 -12.66
N SER A 334 -12.38 -11.98 -12.96
CA SER A 334 -12.23 -12.52 -14.30
C SER A 334 -12.73 -13.97 -14.36
N GLY A 335 -13.32 -14.37 -15.49
CA GLY A 335 -13.50 -15.80 -15.82
C GLY A 335 -14.41 -16.62 -14.88
N GLY A 336 -14.37 -17.95 -15.08
CA GLY A 336 -15.04 -18.96 -14.26
C GLY A 336 -14.15 -19.52 -13.13
N THR A 337 -14.58 -20.61 -12.50
CA THR A 337 -13.87 -21.25 -11.37
C THR A 337 -13.27 -22.59 -11.82
N ASN A 338 -11.94 -22.66 -11.99
CA ASN A 338 -11.21 -23.88 -12.40
C ASN A 338 -10.29 -24.38 -11.29
N TYR A 339 -10.66 -25.47 -10.62
CA TYR A 339 -9.88 -26.01 -9.50
C TYR A 339 -8.65 -26.78 -9.97
N SER A 340 -8.73 -27.51 -11.08
CA SER A 340 -7.59 -28.26 -11.63
C SER A 340 -6.40 -27.35 -11.91
N ALA A 341 -6.64 -26.15 -12.47
CA ALA A 341 -5.60 -25.17 -12.77
C ALA A 341 -4.83 -24.76 -11.51
N ILE A 342 -5.55 -24.35 -10.46
CA ILE A 342 -4.91 -23.90 -9.22
C ILE A 342 -4.26 -25.04 -8.43
N MET A 343 -4.87 -26.23 -8.37
CA MET A 343 -4.29 -27.38 -7.66
C MET A 343 -2.97 -27.84 -8.29
N ASN A 344 -2.89 -27.86 -9.63
CA ASN A 344 -1.67 -28.20 -10.34
C ASN A 344 -0.59 -27.12 -10.15
N LEU A 345 -0.94 -25.83 -10.28
CA LEU A 345 0.00 -24.74 -10.08
C LEU A 345 0.53 -24.70 -8.64
N LEU A 346 -0.34 -24.85 -7.65
CA LEU A 346 0.01 -24.86 -6.24
C LEU A 346 0.98 -26.00 -5.90
N ARG A 347 0.75 -27.21 -6.42
CA ARG A 347 1.67 -28.34 -6.24
C ARG A 347 3.05 -28.04 -6.82
N MET A 348 3.12 -27.51 -8.05
CA MET A 348 4.38 -27.16 -8.70
C MET A 348 5.14 -26.10 -7.90
N THR A 349 4.44 -25.06 -7.47
CA THR A 349 4.98 -23.92 -6.72
C THR A 349 5.52 -24.38 -5.36
N ILE A 350 4.72 -25.10 -4.57
CA ILE A 350 5.16 -25.67 -3.29
C ILE A 350 6.41 -26.55 -3.45
N ASN A 351 6.44 -27.40 -4.48
CA ASN A 351 7.58 -28.28 -4.70
C ASN A 351 8.87 -27.48 -4.99
N HIS A 352 8.78 -26.48 -5.85
CA HIS A 352 9.89 -25.59 -6.16
C HIS A 352 10.38 -24.85 -4.90
N ASP A 353 9.46 -24.24 -4.17
CA ASP A 353 9.80 -23.34 -3.07
C ASP A 353 10.35 -24.09 -1.85
N VAL A 354 9.80 -25.26 -1.53
CA VAL A 354 10.33 -26.11 -0.44
C VAL A 354 11.73 -26.61 -0.77
N LEU A 355 12.04 -26.89 -2.05
CA LEU A 355 13.39 -27.27 -2.46
C LEU A 355 14.36 -26.07 -2.34
N ALA A 356 13.94 -24.88 -2.77
CA ALA A 356 14.74 -23.66 -2.67
C ALA A 356 15.07 -23.31 -1.21
N LEU A 357 14.06 -23.28 -0.33
CA LEU A 357 14.28 -23.01 1.09
C LEU A 357 15.20 -24.04 1.76
N LYS A 358 15.11 -25.32 1.38
CA LYS A 358 16.04 -26.35 1.89
C LYS A 358 17.46 -26.16 1.37
N SER A 359 17.63 -25.77 0.10
CA SER A 359 18.96 -25.48 -0.44
C SER A 359 19.60 -24.26 0.22
N ASP A 360 18.79 -23.32 0.69
CA ASP A 360 19.23 -22.15 1.46
C ASP A 360 19.57 -22.49 2.93
N GLY A 361 19.37 -23.75 3.35
CA GLY A 361 19.75 -24.25 4.68
C GLY A 361 18.63 -24.21 5.72
N HIS A 362 17.40 -23.84 5.35
CA HIS A 362 16.28 -23.75 6.29
C HIS A 362 15.69 -25.13 6.64
N HIS A 363 15.21 -25.26 7.89
CA HIS A 363 14.30 -26.35 8.26
C HIS A 363 12.87 -25.96 7.86
N VAL A 364 12.39 -26.51 6.75
CA VAL A 364 11.09 -26.13 6.20
C VAL A 364 9.96 -26.90 6.90
N LEU A 365 9.05 -26.16 7.54
CA LEU A 365 7.80 -26.69 8.10
C LEU A 365 6.83 -27.10 6.98
N ARG A 366 5.87 -27.95 7.32
CA ARG A 366 4.85 -28.39 6.35
C ARG A 366 4.09 -27.16 5.82
N PRO A 367 3.97 -26.98 4.48
CA PRO A 367 3.28 -25.84 3.89
C PRO A 367 1.85 -25.69 4.39
N THR A 368 1.40 -24.45 4.53
CA THR A 368 0.00 -24.13 4.88
C THR A 368 -0.66 -23.36 3.74
N VAL A 369 -1.87 -23.74 3.39
CA VAL A 369 -2.66 -23.12 2.32
C VAL A 369 -3.97 -22.59 2.88
N PHE A 370 -4.26 -21.33 2.57
CA PHE A 370 -5.54 -20.69 2.80
C PHE A 370 -6.26 -20.59 1.47
N PHE A 371 -7.35 -21.32 1.33
CA PHE A 371 -8.09 -21.44 0.09
C PHE A 371 -9.40 -20.66 0.19
N LEU A 372 -9.50 -19.51 -0.47
CA LEU A 372 -10.69 -18.67 -0.50
C LEU A 372 -11.42 -18.86 -1.83
N THR A 373 -12.68 -19.26 -1.76
CA THR A 373 -13.51 -19.57 -2.94
C THR A 373 -14.93 -19.04 -2.76
N GLY A 374 -15.52 -18.55 -3.85
CA GLY A 374 -16.88 -18.02 -3.91
C GLY A 374 -17.79 -18.70 -4.94
N GLY A 375 -17.22 -19.52 -5.83
CA GLY A 375 -17.93 -20.19 -6.91
C GLY A 375 -17.78 -21.72 -6.89
N THR A 376 -18.65 -22.40 -7.63
CA THR A 376 -18.58 -23.85 -7.83
C THR A 376 -17.65 -24.15 -9.01
N PRO A 377 -16.66 -25.07 -8.86
CA PRO A 377 -15.78 -25.42 -9.97
C PRO A 377 -16.56 -26.06 -11.11
N TYR A 378 -16.34 -25.58 -12.35
CA TYR A 378 -16.98 -26.18 -13.52
C TYR A 378 -16.29 -27.48 -13.97
N ASP A 379 -15.10 -27.76 -13.47
CA ASP A 379 -14.26 -28.92 -13.81
C ASP A 379 -14.40 -30.07 -12.80
N ALA A 380 -15.64 -30.33 -12.35
CA ALA A 380 -15.98 -31.30 -11.29
C ALA A 380 -15.44 -32.71 -11.51
N ASP A 381 -15.32 -33.15 -12.77
CA ASP A 381 -14.82 -34.48 -13.13
C ASP A 381 -13.27 -34.57 -13.15
N GLU A 382 -12.57 -33.43 -13.18
CA GLU A 382 -11.12 -33.37 -13.39
C GLU A 382 -10.35 -33.00 -12.12
N TRP A 383 -10.86 -32.01 -11.36
CA TRP A 383 -10.16 -31.48 -10.20
C TRP A 383 -9.90 -32.50 -9.09
N PRO A 384 -10.74 -33.53 -8.83
CA PRO A 384 -10.44 -34.52 -7.79
C PRO A 384 -9.15 -35.31 -8.05
N ALA A 385 -8.74 -35.48 -9.32
CA ALA A 385 -7.47 -36.11 -9.65
C ALA A 385 -6.27 -35.18 -9.38
N ALA A 386 -6.42 -33.88 -9.66
CA ALA A 386 -5.39 -32.88 -9.33
C ALA A 386 -5.24 -32.71 -7.82
N TYR A 387 -6.36 -32.64 -7.09
CA TYR A 387 -6.39 -32.55 -5.63
C TYR A 387 -5.72 -33.76 -4.96
N ARG A 388 -6.08 -35.00 -5.35
CA ARG A 388 -5.43 -36.22 -4.80
C ARG A 388 -3.92 -36.21 -4.96
N ARG A 389 -3.40 -35.66 -6.06
CA ARG A 389 -1.95 -35.47 -6.20
C ARG A 389 -1.44 -34.46 -5.18
N LEU A 390 -2.04 -33.27 -5.10
CA LEU A 390 -1.65 -32.20 -4.18
C LEU A 390 -1.58 -32.67 -2.72
N VAL A 391 -2.54 -33.48 -2.25
CA VAL A 391 -2.61 -33.91 -0.85
C VAL A 391 -2.01 -35.29 -0.56
N ASP A 392 -1.36 -35.93 -1.55
CA ASP A 392 -0.77 -37.27 -1.40
C ASP A 392 0.25 -37.31 -0.23
N PRO A 393 -0.02 -38.09 0.85
CA PRO A 393 0.88 -38.18 2.00
C PRO A 393 2.28 -38.70 1.66
N ARG A 394 2.46 -39.40 0.53
CA ARG A 394 3.77 -39.86 0.05
C ARG A 394 4.65 -38.69 -0.39
N TRP A 395 4.06 -37.56 -0.77
CA TRP A 395 4.78 -36.33 -1.08
C TRP A 395 4.93 -35.48 0.18
N ARG A 396 6.07 -35.57 0.86
CA ARG A 396 6.33 -34.91 2.17
C ARG A 396 6.01 -33.41 2.27
N ALA A 397 5.94 -32.69 1.15
CA ALA A 397 5.56 -31.27 1.13
C ALA A 397 4.06 -31.03 0.94
N HIS A 398 3.23 -32.08 1.00
CA HIS A 398 1.77 -31.96 0.90
C HIS A 398 1.24 -30.94 1.91
N PRO A 399 0.39 -29.98 1.51
CA PRO A 399 0.03 -28.86 2.38
C PRO A 399 -0.98 -29.26 3.46
N ASN A 400 -1.07 -28.42 4.49
CA ASN A 400 -2.25 -28.29 5.35
C ASN A 400 -3.18 -27.25 4.73
N ILE A 401 -4.41 -27.62 4.38
CA ILE A 401 -5.36 -26.72 3.71
C ILE A 401 -6.49 -26.34 4.68
N LEU A 402 -6.66 -25.03 4.89
CA LEU A 402 -7.86 -24.43 5.46
C LEU A 402 -8.68 -23.81 4.32
N ALA A 403 -9.93 -24.21 4.16
CA ALA A 403 -10.79 -23.76 3.07
C ALA A 403 -11.93 -22.86 3.57
N PHE A 404 -12.20 -21.80 2.83
CA PHE A 404 -13.19 -20.78 3.17
C PHE A 404 -14.10 -20.52 1.97
N GLY A 405 -15.38 -20.88 2.11
CA GLY A 405 -16.41 -20.62 1.12
C GLY A 405 -17.19 -19.35 1.43
N PHE A 406 -17.40 -18.54 0.40
CA PHE A 406 -18.18 -17.30 0.43
C PHE A 406 -19.31 -17.35 -0.59
N GLY A 407 -20.33 -16.52 -0.41
CA GLY A 407 -21.38 -16.31 -1.41
C GLY A 407 -22.09 -17.61 -1.81
N GLN A 408 -21.89 -18.06 -3.05
CA GLN A 408 -22.56 -19.24 -3.62
C GLN A 408 -21.67 -20.50 -3.59
N ALA A 409 -20.56 -20.50 -2.84
CA ALA A 409 -19.68 -21.66 -2.72
C ALA A 409 -20.44 -22.88 -2.15
N ASP A 410 -20.29 -24.03 -2.80
CA ASP A 410 -20.89 -25.29 -2.34
C ASP A 410 -20.18 -25.83 -1.09
N PRO A 411 -20.89 -26.00 0.05
CA PRO A 411 -20.32 -26.52 1.30
C PRO A 411 -19.62 -27.87 1.14
N VAL A 412 -20.14 -28.76 0.30
CA VAL A 412 -19.55 -30.09 0.09
C VAL A 412 -18.20 -29.96 -0.60
N THR A 413 -18.13 -29.17 -1.67
CA THR A 413 -16.89 -28.89 -2.39
C THR A 413 -15.84 -28.24 -1.48
N VAL A 414 -16.21 -27.26 -0.66
CA VAL A 414 -15.28 -26.59 0.28
C VAL A 414 -14.75 -27.57 1.34
N SER A 415 -15.61 -28.47 1.85
CA SER A 415 -15.23 -29.56 2.75
C SER A 415 -14.18 -30.49 2.14
N GLN A 416 -14.37 -30.87 0.88
CA GLN A 416 -13.47 -31.78 0.16
C GLN A 416 -12.08 -31.18 -0.06
N VAL A 417 -11.97 -29.86 -0.24
CA VAL A 417 -10.69 -29.16 -0.43
C VAL A 417 -9.89 -29.05 0.87
N ALA A 418 -10.55 -28.98 2.02
CA ALA A 418 -9.87 -28.83 3.30
C ALA A 418 -9.17 -30.12 3.74
N THR A 419 -7.97 -30.00 4.29
CA THR A 419 -7.28 -31.11 4.99
C THR A 419 -7.22 -30.90 6.49
N VAL A 420 -7.55 -29.70 6.98
CA VAL A 420 -7.53 -29.34 8.40
C VAL A 420 -8.91 -28.88 8.85
N ARG A 421 -9.50 -27.93 8.13
CA ARG A 421 -10.84 -27.41 8.42
C ARG A 421 -11.42 -26.64 7.24
N ALA A 422 -12.74 -26.71 7.10
CA ALA A 422 -13.50 -25.91 6.16
C ALA A 422 -14.47 -24.98 6.90
N PHE A 423 -14.72 -23.81 6.31
CA PHE A 423 -15.63 -22.80 6.83
C PHE A 423 -16.53 -22.29 5.71
N ILE A 424 -17.83 -22.17 5.99
CA ILE A 424 -18.79 -21.49 5.12
C ILE A 424 -19.31 -20.25 5.82
N CYS A 425 -19.23 -19.10 5.15
CA CYS A 425 -19.80 -17.87 5.66
C CYS A 425 -21.31 -17.80 5.38
N ASP A 426 -22.10 -17.37 6.38
CA ASP A 426 -23.56 -17.22 6.25
C ASP A 426 -24.00 -15.89 5.59
N GLY A 427 -23.05 -15.10 5.11
CA GLY A 427 -23.27 -13.79 4.50
C GLY A 427 -23.20 -12.61 5.47
N THR A 428 -23.09 -12.86 6.78
CA THR A 428 -22.91 -11.81 7.80
C THR A 428 -21.50 -11.22 7.77
N PHE A 429 -20.52 -11.98 7.27
CA PHE A 429 -19.12 -11.59 7.18
C PHE A 429 -18.60 -11.66 5.75
N GLY A 430 -17.69 -10.75 5.41
CA GLY A 430 -16.98 -10.76 4.15
C GLY A 430 -15.66 -11.53 4.25
N PRO A 431 -15.02 -11.81 3.10
CA PRO A 431 -13.68 -12.43 3.05
C PRO A 431 -12.61 -11.70 3.86
N ALA A 432 -12.76 -10.37 4.00
CA ALA A 432 -11.86 -9.52 4.77
C ALA A 432 -11.68 -9.95 6.24
N GLN A 433 -12.78 -10.26 6.92
CA GLN A 433 -12.73 -10.63 8.34
C GLN A 433 -12.00 -11.97 8.56
N VAL A 434 -12.15 -12.92 7.64
CA VAL A 434 -11.40 -14.18 7.68
C VAL A 434 -9.90 -13.95 7.57
N LEU A 435 -9.48 -13.10 6.63
CA LEU A 435 -8.07 -12.78 6.42
C LEU A 435 -7.45 -12.09 7.64
N ASN A 436 -8.20 -11.22 8.31
CA ASN A 436 -7.74 -10.52 9.51
C ASN A 436 -7.63 -11.46 10.72
N GLU A 437 -8.65 -12.27 10.98
CA GLU A 437 -8.60 -13.29 12.04
C GLU A 437 -7.47 -14.30 11.79
N TYR A 438 -7.22 -14.63 10.53
CA TYR A 438 -6.08 -15.44 10.15
C TYR A 438 -4.75 -14.76 10.47
N ALA A 439 -4.55 -13.50 10.06
CA ALA A 439 -3.32 -12.77 10.36
C ALA A 439 -3.04 -12.77 11.88
N HIS A 440 -4.07 -12.54 12.70
CA HIS A 440 -3.98 -12.65 14.14
C HIS A 440 -3.63 -14.06 14.63
N SER A 441 -4.26 -15.11 14.10
CA SER A 441 -3.97 -16.49 14.49
C SER A 441 -2.56 -16.93 14.10
N LEU A 442 -2.08 -16.55 12.90
CA LEU A 442 -0.74 -16.86 12.44
C LEU A 442 0.32 -16.16 13.30
N ILE A 443 0.14 -14.87 13.59
CA ILE A 443 1.03 -14.13 14.49
C ILE A 443 1.07 -14.82 15.86
N THR A 444 -0.10 -15.17 16.41
CA THR A 444 -0.21 -15.83 17.71
C THR A 444 0.45 -17.21 17.71
N SER A 445 0.26 -18.01 16.66
CA SER A 445 0.85 -19.35 16.50
C SER A 445 2.38 -19.28 16.37
N VAL A 446 2.91 -18.37 15.55
CA VAL A 446 4.36 -18.22 15.32
C VAL A 446 5.06 -17.63 16.56
N VAL A 447 4.43 -16.69 17.27
CA VAL A 447 4.95 -16.13 18.52
C VAL A 447 4.93 -17.16 19.65
N ASN A 448 3.84 -17.91 19.82
CA ASN A 448 3.71 -18.91 20.89
C ASN A 448 4.60 -20.15 20.66
N SER A 449 4.83 -20.53 19.41
CA SER A 449 5.82 -21.56 19.06
C SER A 449 7.28 -21.08 19.19
N GLY A 450 7.52 -19.78 19.38
CA GLY A 450 8.83 -19.21 19.69
C GLY A 450 9.23 -19.28 21.16
N SER A 451 8.27 -19.35 22.08
CA SER A 451 8.50 -19.38 23.53
C SER A 451 8.60 -20.79 24.12
N SER A 452 8.24 -21.83 23.35
CA SER A 452 8.28 -23.23 23.77
C SER A 452 9.38 -23.96 22.99
N GLY A 453 10.56 -24.13 23.59
CA GLY A 453 11.73 -24.83 23.00
C GLY A 453 11.57 -26.34 22.79
N ALA A 454 10.36 -26.82 22.43
CA ALA A 454 10.09 -28.21 22.15
C ALA A 454 10.30 -28.51 20.65
N PRO A 455 11.05 -29.56 20.28
CA PRO A 455 11.15 -30.05 18.91
C PRO A 455 9.87 -30.80 18.55
N GLY A 456 8.78 -30.07 18.38
CA GLY A 456 7.48 -30.56 17.92
C GLY A 456 6.85 -29.46 17.07
N GLY A 457 6.55 -29.76 15.82
CA GLY A 457 6.22 -28.80 14.77
C GLY A 457 5.20 -27.74 15.19
N ALA A 458 5.36 -26.53 14.67
CA ALA A 458 4.41 -25.44 14.90
C ALA A 458 2.97 -25.93 14.66
N THR A 459 2.21 -26.09 15.74
CA THR A 459 0.80 -26.45 15.67
C THR A 459 0.07 -25.25 15.08
N ILE A 460 -0.51 -25.43 13.90
CA ILE A 460 -1.39 -24.42 13.30
C ILE A 460 -2.54 -24.22 14.29
N ILE A 461 -2.61 -23.03 14.89
CA ILE A 461 -3.76 -22.65 15.70
C ILE A 461 -4.86 -22.33 14.69
N VAL A 462 -5.89 -23.17 14.67
CA VAL A 462 -7.06 -22.92 13.83
C VAL A 462 -7.80 -21.72 14.42
N PRO A 463 -8.10 -20.67 13.63
CA PRO A 463 -8.80 -19.48 14.13
C PRO A 463 -10.14 -19.85 14.79
N ASP A 464 -10.45 -19.22 15.92
CA ASP A 464 -11.72 -19.42 16.64
C ASP A 464 -12.78 -18.45 16.09
N LEU A 465 -13.40 -18.80 14.97
CA LEU A 465 -14.34 -17.94 14.22
C LEU A 465 -15.79 -18.12 14.71
N GLN A 466 -16.38 -17.17 15.46
CA GLN A 466 -17.85 -17.06 15.73
C GLN A 466 -18.31 -15.67 16.21
N PRO A 467 -19.58 -15.24 15.98
CA PRO A 467 -20.69 -15.88 15.23
C PRO A 467 -20.66 -15.53 13.73
N GLY A 468 -21.23 -16.35 12.84
CA GLY A 468 -21.37 -16.06 11.38
C GLY A 468 -20.68 -17.02 10.41
N PHE A 469 -19.96 -18.01 10.94
CA PHE A 469 -19.33 -19.08 10.16
C PHE A 469 -19.91 -20.43 10.55
N THR A 470 -20.19 -21.28 9.57
CA THR A 470 -20.49 -22.69 9.79
C THR A 470 -19.21 -23.50 9.63
N ILE A 471 -18.79 -24.18 10.70
CA ILE A 471 -17.62 -25.06 10.69
C ILE A 471 -18.02 -26.38 10.03
N LEU A 472 -17.26 -26.80 9.03
CA LEU A 472 -17.40 -28.10 8.38
C LEU A 472 -16.24 -29.01 8.77
N PRO A 473 -16.46 -30.32 8.96
CA PRO A 473 -15.36 -31.27 9.06
C PRO A 473 -14.52 -31.24 7.78
N ALA A 474 -13.23 -31.51 7.87
CA ALA A 474 -12.48 -31.88 6.67
C ALA A 474 -12.86 -33.32 6.29
N ASP A 475 -13.01 -33.61 5.00
CA ASP A 475 -13.28 -34.98 4.58
C ASP A 475 -12.10 -35.89 4.95
N ASP A 476 -12.39 -37.03 5.60
CA ASP A 476 -11.38 -38.03 5.93
C ASP A 476 -10.78 -38.58 4.62
N ILE A 477 -9.52 -38.23 4.37
CA ILE A 477 -8.77 -38.74 3.22
C ILE A 477 -8.52 -40.23 3.47
N PHE A 478 -9.16 -41.09 2.66
CA PHE A 478 -8.99 -42.55 2.67
C PHE A 478 -7.52 -43.02 2.62
#